data_AF-A0A8T5UCY1-F1
#
_entry.id   AF-A0A8T5UCY1-F1
#
_cell.length_a   1.000
_cell.length_b   1.000
_cell.length_c   1.000
_cell.angle_alpha   90.00
_cell.angle_beta   90.00
_cell.angle_gamma   90.00
#
_symmetry.space_group_name_H-M   'P 1'
#
loop_
_entity.id
_entity.type
_entity.pdbx_description
1 polymer ?
#
loop_
_entity_poly.entity_id
_entity_poly.type
_entity_poly.pdbx_seq_one_letter_code
_entity_poly.pdbx_strand_id
1 'polypeptide(L)'
;MSSNSRILVFVYNADSGAINLVKDFWKKMVKPSSYECNLCMQTFGTFGVKKDWKKFINSIEIDSEFLHKDEFEEKYGILDAKFPSAYLNEEGN
;
A
#
# COMPACT_ATOMS: atom_id res chain seq x y z
N MET A 1 5.10 25.17 17.72
CA MET A 1 3.93 24.43 17.24
C MET A 1 4.37 22.98 17.16
N SER A 2 3.80 22.09 17.99
CA SER A 2 4.15 20.66 17.95
C SER A 2 3.83 20.11 16.57
N SER A 3 4.87 19.78 15.81
CA SER A 3 4.73 18.97 14.62
C SER A 3 4.42 17.54 15.09
N ASN A 4 3.14 17.24 15.35
CA ASN A 4 2.71 15.86 15.41
C ASN A 4 2.86 15.30 13.99
N SER A 5 3.91 14.54 13.74
CA SER A 5 4.09 13.79 12.49
C SER A 5 3.02 12.70 12.47
N ARG A 6 1.94 12.95 11.73
CA ARG A 6 0.93 11.94 11.43
C ARG A 6 1.22 11.39 10.04
N ILE A 7 1.32 10.07 9.93
CA ILE A 7 1.58 9.37 8.67
C ILE A 7 0.45 8.37 8.44
N LEU A 8 -0.21 8.48 7.29
CA LEU A 8 -1.23 7.54 6.85
C LEU A 8 -0.57 6.38 6.11
N VAL A 9 -0.54 5.21 6.72
CA VAL A 9 0.11 4.01 6.18
C VAL A 9 -0.94 3.13 5.51
N PHE A 10 -0.91 3.06 4.19
CA PHE A 10 -1.74 2.14 3.40
C PHE A 10 -1.01 0.81 3.21
N VAL A 11 -1.64 -0.28 3.62
CA VAL A 11 -1.08 -1.63 3.52
C VAL A 11 -1.80 -2.43 2.44
N TYR A 12 -1.06 -2.79 1.39
CA TYR A 12 -1.55 -3.66 0.34
C TYR A 12 -1.58 -5.12 0.80
N ASN A 13 -2.62 -5.85 0.41
CA ASN A 13 -2.66 -7.30 0.56
C ASN A 13 -1.83 -7.99 -0.54
N ALA A 14 -0.53 -7.69 -0.58
CA ALA A 14 0.44 -8.24 -1.51
C ALA A 14 1.81 -8.29 -0.83
N ASP A 15 2.66 -9.23 -1.23
CA ASP A 15 4.06 -9.33 -0.78
C ASP A 15 4.98 -8.47 -1.68
N SER A 16 5.93 -7.73 -1.09
CA SER A 16 6.91 -6.91 -1.82
C SER A 16 7.74 -7.73 -2.81
N GLY A 17 8.07 -8.98 -2.44
CA GLY A 17 8.77 -9.94 -3.30
C GLY A 17 7.99 -10.35 -4.55
N ALA A 18 6.65 -10.34 -4.50
CA ALA A 18 5.82 -10.62 -5.67
C ALA A 18 5.94 -9.51 -6.73
N ILE A 19 6.21 -8.25 -6.33
CA ILE A 19 6.26 -7.12 -7.27
C ILE A 19 7.61 -7.00 -7.99
N ASN A 20 8.72 -7.44 -7.37
CA ASN A 20 9.99 -7.54 -8.09
C ASN A 20 9.93 -8.57 -9.24
N LEU A 21 9.10 -9.60 -9.13
CA LEU A 21 8.77 -10.53 -10.21
C LEU A 21 7.77 -9.96 -11.23
N VAL A 22 7.01 -8.92 -10.86
CA VAL A 22 5.94 -8.33 -11.67
C VAL A 22 6.44 -7.39 -12.76
N LYS A 23 7.66 -6.83 -12.66
CA LYS A 23 8.22 -6.02 -13.76
C LYS A 23 8.32 -6.80 -15.09
N ASP A 24 8.60 -8.10 -15.04
CA ASP A 24 8.66 -8.96 -16.24
C ASP A 24 7.35 -9.74 -16.50
N PHE A 25 6.49 -9.92 -15.49
CA PHE A 25 5.28 -10.75 -15.60
C PHE A 25 3.95 -10.01 -15.77
N TRP A 26 3.94 -8.68 -15.80
CA TRP A 26 2.69 -7.92 -15.88
C TRP A 26 1.86 -8.17 -17.14
N LYS A 27 2.49 -8.65 -18.22
CA LYS A 27 1.77 -8.99 -19.47
C LYS A 27 1.19 -10.41 -19.49
N LYS A 28 1.39 -11.26 -18.47
CA LYS A 28 1.06 -12.70 -18.60
C LYS A 28 0.40 -13.40 -17.41
N MET A 29 0.28 -12.79 -16.24
CA MET A 29 -0.22 -13.51 -15.06
C MET A 29 -1.29 -12.75 -14.30
N VAL A 30 -2.47 -12.70 -14.91
CA VAL A 30 -3.72 -12.95 -14.20
C VAL A 30 -3.71 -14.43 -13.77
N LYS A 31 -2.84 -14.81 -12.82
CA LYS A 31 -2.92 -16.09 -12.12
C LYS A 31 -3.30 -15.79 -10.67
N PRO A 32 -4.56 -16.03 -10.28
CA PRO A 32 -5.11 -15.65 -8.99
C PRO A 32 -4.74 -16.72 -7.95
N SER A 33 -3.51 -16.71 -7.46
CA SER A 33 -3.12 -17.62 -6.38
C SER A 33 -2.27 -16.91 -5.34
N SER A 34 -2.89 -15.91 -4.69
CA SER A 34 -2.63 -15.44 -3.33
C SER A 34 -3.16 -14.00 -3.23
N TYR A 35 -4.46 -13.88 -2.95
CA TYR A 35 -5.20 -12.67 -2.60
C TYR A 35 -5.34 -11.57 -3.68
N GLU A 36 -6.57 -11.38 -4.16
CA GLU A 36 -6.95 -10.21 -4.94
C GLU A 36 -6.79 -8.95 -4.08
N CYS A 37 -5.69 -8.22 -4.28
CA CYS A 37 -5.50 -6.92 -3.63
C CYS A 37 -6.45 -5.89 -4.26
N ASN A 38 -7.65 -5.77 -3.69
CA ASN A 38 -8.66 -4.77 -4.10
C ASN A 38 -8.07 -3.35 -4.13
N LEU A 39 -7.22 -3.00 -3.16
CA LEU A 39 -6.55 -1.70 -3.10
C LEU A 39 -5.57 -1.49 -4.27
N CYS A 40 -4.88 -2.55 -4.71
CA CYS A 40 -3.98 -2.51 -5.85
C CYS A 40 -4.76 -2.27 -7.16
N MET A 41 -5.92 -2.90 -7.33
CA MET A 41 -6.82 -2.68 -8.47
C MET A 41 -7.40 -1.26 -8.49
N GLN A 42 -7.58 -0.64 -7.32
CA GLN A 42 -7.98 0.76 -7.23
C GLN A 42 -6.82 1.73 -7.50
N THR A 43 -5.61 1.37 -7.10
CA THR A 43 -4.41 2.22 -7.19
C THR A 43 -3.76 2.19 -8.58
N PHE A 44 -3.67 1.01 -9.21
CA PHE A 44 -3.00 0.80 -10.48
C PHE A 44 -4.02 0.47 -11.59
N GLY A 45 -3.85 1.08 -12.76
CA GLY A 45 -4.53 0.71 -14.00
C GLY A 45 -3.52 0.17 -15.02
N THR A 46 -3.96 -0.13 -16.24
CA THR A 46 -3.15 -0.75 -17.33
C THR A 46 -1.82 -0.07 -17.65
N PHE A 47 -1.64 1.19 -17.27
CA PHE A 47 -0.44 1.99 -17.56
C PHE A 47 0.27 2.52 -16.31
N GLY A 48 -0.05 2.00 -15.12
CA GLY A 48 0.56 2.41 -13.84
C GLY A 48 -0.43 3.06 -12.87
N VAL A 49 0.06 3.87 -11.93
CA VAL A 49 -0.78 4.49 -10.88
C VAL A 49 -1.85 5.40 -11.50
N LYS A 50 -3.11 5.19 -11.13
CA LYS A 50 -4.25 5.97 -11.63
C LYS A 50 -4.11 7.44 -11.23
N LYS A 51 -4.46 8.35 -12.15
CA LYS A 51 -4.43 9.80 -11.88
C LYS A 51 -5.35 10.19 -10.73
N ASP A 52 -6.50 9.54 -10.61
CA ASP A 52 -7.46 9.83 -9.54
C ASP A 52 -6.93 9.40 -8.17
N TRP A 53 -6.18 8.30 -8.11
CA TRP A 53 -5.46 7.91 -6.90
C TRP A 53 -4.41 8.94 -6.50
N LYS A 54 -3.58 9.40 -7.45
CA LYS A 54 -2.61 10.47 -7.17
C LYS A 54 -3.28 11.75 -6.68
N LYS A 55 -4.41 12.13 -7.29
CA LYS A 55 -5.19 13.29 -6.85
C LYS A 55 -5.73 13.11 -5.43
N PHE A 56 -6.24 11.91 -5.11
CA PHE A 56 -6.72 11.58 -3.77
C PHE A 56 -5.59 11.72 -2.74
N ILE A 57 -4.43 11.10 -2.98
CA ILE A 57 -3.30 11.19 -2.05
C ILE A 57 -2.80 12.64 -1.91
N ASN A 58 -2.70 13.38 -3.02
CA ASN A 58 -2.33 14.80 -2.98
C ASN A 58 -3.39 15.69 -2.31
N SER A 59 -4.64 15.23 -2.17
CA SER A 59 -5.68 15.95 -1.45
C SER A 59 -5.65 15.72 0.06
N ILE A 60 -4.91 14.70 0.52
CA ILE A 60 -4.73 14.42 1.94
C ILE A 60 -3.62 15.32 2.46
N GLU A 61 -3.90 16.13 3.48
CA GLU A 61 -2.93 17.02 4.14
C GLU A 61 -1.99 16.30 5.12
N ILE A 62 -1.96 14.97 5.05
CA ILE A 62 -1.22 14.05 5.93
C ILE A 62 -0.27 13.26 5.03
N ASP A 63 0.99 13.16 5.44
CA ASP A 63 1.98 12.33 4.73
C ASP A 63 1.46 10.90 4.63
N SER A 64 1.52 10.34 3.42
CA SER A 64 1.00 9.01 3.14
C SER A 64 2.12 8.06 2.74
N GLU A 65 2.21 6.92 3.42
CA GLU A 65 3.15 5.84 3.14
C GLU A 65 2.39 4.63 2.60
N PHE A 66 3.01 3.89 1.69
CA PHE A 66 2.41 2.70 1.08
C PHE A 66 3.34 1.52 1.30
N LEU A 67 2.84 0.49 1.97
CA LEU A 67 3.60 -0.72 2.31
C LEU A 67 2.87 -1.97 1.82
N HIS A 68 3.64 -3.01 1.56
CA HIS A 68 3.15 -4.36 1.39
C HIS A 68 2.92 -5.03 2.75
N LYS A 69 2.22 -6.17 2.78
CA LYS A 69 1.91 -6.83 4.06
C LYS A 69 3.19 -7.27 4.78
N ASP A 70 4.17 -7.78 4.04
CA ASP A 70 5.48 -8.20 4.55
C ASP A 70 6.31 -7.00 5.03
N GLU A 71 6.29 -5.89 4.29
CA GLU A 71 6.94 -4.64 4.73
C GLU A 71 6.28 -4.04 5.99
N PHE A 72 4.95 -4.17 6.11
CA PHE A 72 4.22 -3.71 7.29
C PHE A 72 4.52 -4.59 8.51
N GLU A 73 4.52 -5.91 8.33
CA GLU A 73 4.91 -6.87 9.36
C GLU A 73 6.36 -6.64 9.82
N GLU A 74 7.29 -6.41 8.89
CA GLU A 74 8.70 -6.12 9.20
C GLU A 74 8.87 -4.78 9.93
N LYS A 75 8.17 -3.73 9.48
CA LYS A 75 8.31 -2.37 10.03
C LYS A 75 7.62 -2.20 11.38
N TYR A 76 6.43 -2.76 11.56
CA TYR A 76 5.59 -2.54 12.75
C TYR A 76 5.44 -3.77 13.65
N GLY A 77 5.86 -4.96 13.21
CA GLY A 77 5.74 -6.20 14.00
C GLY A 77 4.29 -6.70 14.17
N ILE A 78 3.36 -6.21 13.36
CA ILE A 78 1.92 -6.53 13.47
C ILE A 78 1.57 -7.65 12.48
N LEU A 79 1.52 -8.89 12.98
CA LEU A 79 1.28 -10.10 12.16
C LEU A 79 -0.20 -10.46 11.95
N ASP A 80 -1.11 -9.92 12.77
CA ASP A 80 -2.56 -10.26 12.73
C ASP A 80 -3.42 -9.14 12.11
N ALA A 81 -2.79 -8.28 11.29
CA ALA A 81 -3.49 -7.24 10.58
C ALA A 81 -4.37 -7.82 9.45
N LYS A 82 -5.57 -7.27 9.28
CA LYS A 82 -6.44 -7.61 8.14
C LYS A 82 -6.03 -6.77 6.94
N PHE A 83 -5.78 -7.40 5.80
CA PHE A 83 -5.35 -6.71 4.58
C PHE A 83 -6.41 -6.81 3.45
N PRO A 84 -6.56 -5.78 2.60
CA PRO A 84 -5.87 -4.49 2.66
C PRO A 84 -6.43 -3.58 3.78
N SER A 85 -5.58 -2.73 4.34
CA SER A 85 -5.92 -1.84 5.46
C SER A 85 -5.19 -0.49 5.37
N ALA A 86 -5.68 0.50 6.11
CA ALA A 86 -5.01 1.78 6.29
C ALA A 86 -4.89 2.08 7.78
N TYR A 87 -3.70 2.43 8.23
CA TYR A 87 -3.37 2.76 9.61
C TYR A 87 -2.94 4.22 9.70
N LEU A 88 -3.33 4.90 10.79
CA LEU A 88 -2.78 6.21 11.11
C LEU A 88 -1.67 6.00 12.13
N ASN A 89 -0.44 6.29 11.74
CA ASN A 89 0.69 6.38 12.65
C ASN A 89 0.74 7.80 13.20
N GLU A 90 0.47 7.96 14.49
CA GLU A 90 0.62 9.23 15.19
C GLU A 90 1.92 9.17 16.00
N GLU A 91 3.00 9.73 15.48
CA GLU A 91 4.22 9.93 16.27
C GLU A 91 3.99 11.11 17.21
N GLY A 92 3.35 10.80 18.33
CA GLY A 92 3.00 11.74 19.39
C GLY A 92 3.15 11.07 20.74
N ASN A 93 4.38 11.11 21.27
CA ASN A 93 4.81 11.00 22.67
C ASN A 93 3.93 10.19 23.66
#